data_AF-A0A0B1RYU9-F1
#
_entry.id   AF-A0A0B1RYU9-F1
#
_cell.length_a   1.000
_cell.length_b   1.000
_cell.length_c   1.000
_cell.angle_alpha   90.00
_cell.angle_beta   90.00
_cell.angle_gamma   90.00
#
_symmetry.space_group_name_H-M   'P 1'
#
loop_
_entity.id
_entity.type
_entity.pdbx_description
1 polymer ?
#
loop_
_entity_poly.entity_id
_entity_poly.type
_entity_poly.pdbx_seq_one_letter_code
_entity_poly.pdbx_strand_id
1 'polypeptide(L)' 'GRARIDRGALKLFFRELAEPVFPLSLTKDYLNAIKLQNPKQRFKRFDDLLKMLPSENRETLKMLLRHLQR' A
#
# COMPACT_ATOMS: atom_id res chain seq x y z
N GLY A 1 -19.01 11.64 -20.63
CA GLY A 1 -17.55 11.41 -20.55
C GLY A 1 -17.23 10.82 -19.19
N ARG A 2 -16.58 9.66 -19.14
CA ARG A 2 -16.15 9.05 -17.87
C ARG A 2 -14.70 9.44 -17.66
N ALA A 3 -14.45 10.23 -16.61
CA ALA A 3 -13.12 10.57 -16.18
C ALA A 3 -12.33 9.29 -15.99
N ARG A 4 -11.39 9.02 -16.91
CA ARG A 4 -10.24 8.19 -16.57
C ARG A 4 -9.53 9.01 -15.50
N ILE A 5 -9.70 8.64 -14.24
CA ILE A 5 -8.65 8.93 -13.27
C ILE A 5 -7.45 8.18 -13.84
N ASP A 6 -6.66 8.90 -14.64
CA ASP A 6 -5.56 8.33 -15.37
C ASP A 6 -4.64 7.72 -14.32
N ARG A 7 -4.31 6.43 -14.49
CA ARG A 7 -3.31 5.75 -13.65
C ARG A 7 -2.03 6.57 -13.50
N GLY A 8 -1.76 7.48 -14.44
CA GLY A 8 -0.72 8.51 -14.35
C GLY A 8 -0.89 9.48 -13.18
N ALA A 9 -2.05 10.10 -13.00
CA ALA A 9 -2.30 11.04 -11.90
C ALA A 9 -2.16 10.36 -10.53
N LEU A 10 -2.64 9.12 -10.42
CA LEU A 10 -2.51 8.34 -9.19
C LEU A 10 -1.04 8.00 -8.88
N LYS A 11 -0.25 7.61 -9.90
CA LYS A 11 1.20 7.39 -9.75
C LYS A 11 1.96 8.68 -9.39
N LEU A 12 1.57 9.81 -9.99
CA LEU A 12 2.16 11.12 -9.72
C LEU A 12 1.88 11.57 -8.29
N PHE A 13 0.65 11.42 -7.81
CA PHE A 13 0.28 11.72 -6.42
C PHE A 13 1.16 10.96 -5.42
N PHE A 14 1.37 9.65 -5.59
CA PHE A 14 2.25 8.89 -4.69
C PHE A 14 3.72 9.32 -4.75
N ARG A 15 4.18 9.81 -5.89
CA ARG A 15 5.55 10.28 -6.07
C ARG A 15 5.77 11.64 -5.42
N GLU A 16 4.74 12.47 -5.33
CA GLU A 16 4.81 13.84 -4.78
C GLU A 16 4.61 13.89 -3.25
N LEU A 17 4.24 12.77 -2.61
CA LEU A 17 4.20 12.70 -1.15
C LEU A 17 5.62 12.86 -0.57
N ALA A 18 5.74 13.71 0.46
CA ALA A 18 7.01 13.94 1.16
C ALA A 18 7.60 12.64 1.75
N GLU A 19 6.73 11.71 2.16
CA GLU A 19 7.10 10.33 2.45
C GLU A 19 6.24 9.35 1.64
N PRO A 20 6.81 8.23 1.16
CA PRO A 20 6.03 7.21 0.47
C PRO A 20 4.95 6.61 1.39
N VAL A 21 3.79 6.28 0.83
CA VAL A 21 2.67 5.67 1.59
C VAL A 21 3.10 4.40 2.32
N PHE A 22 4.06 3.67 1.76
CA PHE A 22 4.78 2.62 2.46
C PHE A 22 6.08 3.20 3.01
N PRO A 23 6.23 3.31 4.36
CA PRO A 23 7.44 3.83 4.98
C PRO A 23 8.67 3.03 4.56
N LEU A 24 9.75 3.73 4.21
CA LEU A 24 11.01 3.08 3.80
C LEU A 24 11.57 2.17 4.89
N SER A 25 11.34 2.52 6.16
CA SER A 25 11.71 1.73 7.34
C SER A 25 11.12 0.31 7.34
N LEU A 26 9.95 0.09 6.73
CA LEU A 26 9.27 -1.20 6.68
C LEU A 26 9.56 -1.99 5.40
N THR A 27 10.34 -1.44 4.46
CA THR A 27 10.59 -2.06 3.14
C THR A 27 11.13 -3.48 3.25
N LYS A 28 12.12 -3.70 4.13
CA LYS A 28 12.72 -5.03 4.33
C LYS A 28 11.70 -6.04 4.87
N ASP A 29 10.82 -5.61 5.78
CA ASP A 29 9.77 -6.47 6.32
C ASP A 29 8.74 -6.86 5.26
N TYR A 30 8.32 -5.93 4.41
CA TYR A 30 7.44 -6.23 3.27
C TYR A 30 8.08 -7.23 2.30
N LEU A 31 9.36 -7.02 1.94
CA LEU A 31 10.07 -7.96 1.05
C LEU A 31 10.19 -9.35 1.67
N ASN A 32 10.41 -9.44 2.98
CA ASN A 32 10.46 -10.72 3.69
C ASN A 32 9.08 -11.39 3.75
N ALA A 33 8.01 -10.62 3.96
CA ALA A 33 6.65 -11.13 3.97
C ALA A 33 6.25 -11.72 2.60
N ILE A 34 6.62 -11.09 1.49
CA ILE A 34 6.32 -11.58 0.12
C ILE A 34 6.96 -12.94 -0.16
N LYS A 35 8.15 -13.20 0.41
CA LYS A 35 8.89 -14.46 0.25
C LYS A 35 8.27 -15.63 1.01
N LEU A 36 7.32 -15.40 1.92
CA LEU A 36 6.64 -16.48 2.65
C LEU A 36 5.84 -17.36 1.69
N GLN A 37 6.16 -18.66 1.67
CA GLN A 37 5.49 -19.63 0.79
C GLN A 37 4.06 -19.93 1.25
N ASN A 38 3.82 -19.98 2.57
CA ASN A 38 2.50 -20.25 3.10
C ASN A 38 1.58 -19.02 2.97
N PRO A 39 0.48 -19.11 2.19
CA PRO A 39 -0.39 -17.95 1.94
C PRO A 39 -1.04 -17.38 3.20
N LYS A 40 -1.41 -18.23 4.18
CA LYS A 40 -2.04 -17.78 5.43
C LYS A 40 -1.05 -17.01 6.29
N GLN A 41 0.19 -17.49 6.38
CA GLN A 41 1.25 -16.80 7.12
C GLN A 41 1.64 -15.48 6.43
N ARG A 42 1.73 -15.49 5.10
CA ARG A 42 1.95 -14.28 4.31
C ARG A 42 0.88 -13.23 4.55
N PHE A 43 -0.40 -13.63 4.49
CA PHE A 43 -1.51 -12.73 4.75
C PHE A 43 -1.45 -12.15 6.17
N LYS A 44 -1.25 -13.01 7.18
CA LYS A 44 -1.10 -12.56 8.57
C LYS A 44 0.05 -11.56 8.73
N ARG A 45 1.21 -11.85 8.14
CA ARG A 45 2.37 -10.95 8.23
C ARG A 45 2.12 -9.61 7.54
N PHE A 46 1.42 -9.60 6.41
CA PHE A 46 1.00 -8.36 5.76
C PHE A 46 0.01 -7.57 6.62
N ASP A 47 -0.98 -8.22 7.24
CA ASP A 47 -1.92 -7.58 8.16
C ASP A 47 -1.20 -6.91 9.35
N ASP A 48 -0.21 -7.59 9.93
CA ASP A 48 0.63 -7.03 11.00
C ASP A 48 1.44 -5.81 10.52
N LEU A 49 1.98 -5.84 9.30
CA LEU A 49 2.75 -4.71 8.75
C LEU A 49 1.86 -3.53 8.41
N LEU A 50 0.67 -3.78 7.87
CA LEU A 50 -0.35 -2.74 7.67
C LEU A 50 -0.74 -2.13 9.01
N LYS A 51 -0.75 -2.92 10.09
CA LYS A 51 -0.98 -2.46 11.47
C LYS A 51 0.11 -1.56 12.03
N MET A 52 1.31 -1.55 11.45
CA MET A 52 2.42 -0.67 11.83
C MET A 52 2.44 0.64 11.05
N LEU A 53 1.62 0.79 10.01
CA LEU A 53 1.52 2.05 9.27
C LEU A 53 0.91 3.16 10.15
N PRO A 54 1.39 4.42 10.03
CA PRO A 54 0.68 5.59 10.52
C PRO A 54 -0.78 5.59 10.04
N SER A 55 -1.66 6.18 10.85
CA SER A 55 -3.11 6.15 10.60
C SER A 55 -3.47 6.77 9.24
N GLU A 56 -2.79 7.86 8.91
CA GLU A 56 -2.93 8.63 7.68
C GLU A 56 -2.56 7.80 6.45
N ASN A 57 -1.43 7.09 6.52
CA ASN A 57 -0.97 6.20 5.45
C ASN A 57 -1.93 5.03 5.25
N ARG A 58 -2.49 4.49 6.34
CA ARG A 58 -3.43 3.36 6.26
C ARG A 58 -4.76 3.73 5.63
N GLU A 59 -5.34 4.88 6.01
CA GLU A 59 -6.59 5.34 5.40
C GLU A 59 -6.38 5.72 3.92
N THR A 60 -5.22 6.31 3.58
CA THR A 60 -4.83 6.55 2.18
C THR A 60 -4.77 5.24 1.38
N LEU A 61 -4.09 4.22 1.93
CA LEU A 61 -3.96 2.91 1.29
C LEU A 61 -5.32 2.22 1.11
N LYS A 62 -6.21 2.30 2.10
CA LYS A 62 -7.56 1.75 2.04
C LYS A 62 -8.41 2.44 0.96
N MET A 63 -8.31 3.75 0.82
CA MET A 63 -8.99 4.50 -0.24
C MET A 63 -8.44 4.13 -1.62
N LEU A 64 -7.12 3.99 -1.76
CA LEU A 64 -6.49 3.47 -2.97
C LEU A 64 -7.05 2.09 -3.33
N LEU A 65 -6.99 1.13 -2.40
CA LEU A 65 -7.40 -0.25 -2.66
C LEU A 65 -8.87 -0.33 -3.07
N ARG A 66 -9.75 0.44 -2.39
CA ARG A 66 -11.17 0.57 -2.77
C ARG A 66 -11.35 1.13 -4.17
N HIS A 67 -10.50 2.06 -4.58
CA HIS A 67 -10.53 2.63 -5.93
C HIS A 67 -10.06 1.63 -6.98
N LEU A 68 -9.03 0.84 -6.69
CA LEU A 68 -8.48 -0.17 -7.59
C LEU A 68 -9.32 -1.45 -7.71
N GLN A 69 -10.15 -1.74 -6.71
CA GLN A 69 -11.09 -2.87 -6.72
C GLN A 69 -12.38 -2.61 -7.52
N ARG A 70 -12.54 -1.42 -8.10
CA ARG A 70 -13.66 -1.05 -8.98
C ARG A 70 -13.26 -1.18 -10.45
#